data_AF-A0A523XRP6-F1
#
_entry.id   AF-A0A523XRP6-F1
#
_cell.length_a   1.000
_cell.length_b   1.000
_cell.length_c   1.000
_cell.angle_alpha   90.00
_cell.angle_beta   90.00
_cell.angle_gamma   90.00
#
_symmetry.space_group_name_H-M   'P 1'
#
loop_
_entity.id
_entity.type
_entity.pdbx_description
1 polymer ?
#
loop_
_entity_poly.entity_id
_entity_poly.type
_entity_poly.pdbx_seq_one_letter_code
_entity_poly.pdbx_strand_id
1 'polypeptide(L)'
;MKTRMTAWKKTQWRSLNQISNKLLVAFVILLLGIEAAASVLNVPSDYPTIQEAIDAASRGDTVKVGPGIYYENVRISKRLVLR
;
A
#
# COMPACT_ATOMS: atom_id res chain seq x y z
N MET A 1 44.90 9.73 -25.93
CA MET A 1 44.55 11.16 -25.74
C MET A 1 43.48 11.26 -24.66
N LYS A 2 43.86 11.54 -23.39
CA LYS A 2 42.93 11.61 -22.24
C LYS A 2 42.62 13.08 -21.95
N THR A 3 41.44 13.53 -22.37
CA THR A 3 40.98 14.91 -22.21
C THR A 3 40.83 15.23 -20.71
N ARG A 4 41.56 16.24 -20.22
CA ARG A 4 41.43 16.71 -18.83
C ARG A 4 40.06 17.35 -18.66
N MET A 5 39.09 16.59 -18.15
CA MET A 5 37.83 17.15 -17.69
C MET A 5 38.13 18.15 -16.57
N THR A 6 37.78 19.41 -16.79
CA THR A 6 37.90 20.48 -15.80
C THR A 6 37.09 20.11 -14.55
N ALA A 7 37.57 20.53 -13.37
CA ALA A 7 36.99 20.13 -12.08
C ALA A 7 35.48 20.41 -11.99
N TRP A 8 35.02 21.49 -12.62
CA TRP A 8 33.60 21.83 -12.74
C TRP A 8 32.81 20.81 -13.56
N LYS A 9 33.35 20.27 -14.66
CA LYS A 9 32.69 19.26 -15.49
C LYS A 9 32.49 17.93 -14.73
N LYS A 10 33.42 17.58 -13.84
CA LYS A 10 33.32 16.39 -12.96
C LYS A 10 32.24 16.56 -11.89
N THR A 11 32.16 17.73 -11.26
CA THR A 11 31.12 18.04 -10.26
C THR A 11 29.73 18.12 -10.88
N GLN A 12 29.61 18.73 -12.05
CA GLN A 12 28.37 18.79 -12.83
C GLN A 12 27.90 17.39 -13.27
N TRP A 13 28.83 16.49 -13.63
CA TRP A 13 28.49 15.10 -13.93
C TRP A 13 27.99 14.31 -12.70
N ARG A 14 28.53 14.57 -11.50
CA ARG A 14 28.10 13.89 -10.27
C ARG A 14 26.69 14.29 -9.85
N SER A 15 26.34 15.57 -9.94
CA SER A 15 24.99 16.07 -9.61
C SER A 15 23.93 15.59 -10.61
N LEU A 16 24.25 15.56 -11.91
CA LEU A 16 23.34 15.04 -12.93
C LEU A 16 23.10 13.54 -12.76
N ASN A 17 24.14 12.75 -12.47
CA ASN A 17 23.99 11.33 -12.20
C ASN A 17 23.17 11.08 -10.92
N GLN A 18 23.36 11.91 -9.89
CA GLN A 18 22.59 11.83 -8.65
C GLN A 18 21.11 12.19 -8.86
N ILE A 19 20.79 13.20 -9.68
CA ILE A 19 19.42 13.55 -10.04
C ILE A 19 18.79 12.44 -10.89
N SER A 20 19.52 11.91 -11.88
CA SER A 20 19.03 10.82 -12.72
C SER A 20 18.73 9.54 -11.94
N ASN A 21 19.59 9.17 -10.98
CA ASN A 21 19.36 8.02 -10.10
C ASN A 21 18.15 8.24 -9.18
N LYS A 22 17.96 9.45 -8.66
CA LYS A 22 16.79 9.78 -7.84
C LYS A 22 15.49 9.68 -8.64
N LEU A 23 15.49 10.16 -9.88
CA LEU A 23 14.34 10.04 -10.79
C LEU A 23 14.06 8.58 -11.16
N LEU A 24 15.10 7.78 -11.41
CA LEU A 24 14.98 6.34 -11.65
C LEU A 24 14.38 5.60 -10.46
N VAL A 25 14.83 5.88 -9.24
CA VAL A 25 14.29 5.27 -8.02
C VAL A 25 12.82 5.66 -7.82
N ALA A 26 12.47 6.93 -7.99
CA ALA A 26 11.07 7.38 -7.89
C ALA A 26 10.17 6.72 -8.96
N PHE A 27 10.68 6.55 -10.18
CA PHE A 27 9.98 5.89 -11.27
C PHE A 27 9.78 4.39 -11.01
N VAL A 28 10.79 3.71 -10.46
CA VAL A 28 10.68 2.29 -10.05
C VAL A 28 9.66 2.12 -8.92
N ILE A 29 9.63 3.01 -7.92
CA ILE A 29 8.62 2.97 -6.85
C ILE A 29 7.21 3.15 -7.41
N LEU A 30 7.04 4.05 -8.39
CA LEU A 30 5.75 4.27 -9.06
C LEU A 30 5.29 3.04 -9.85
N LEU A 31 6.23 2.30 -10.45
CA LEU A 31 5.94 1.07 -11.19
C LEU A 31 5.63 -0.13 -10.28
N LEU A 32 6.19 -0.17 -9.07
CA LEU A 32 6.12 -1.34 -8.20
C LEU A 32 4.82 -1.52 -7.42
N GLY A 33 3.82 -0.64 -7.60
CA GLY A 33 2.46 -0.82 -7.06
C GLY A 33 2.43 -1.39 -5.64
N ILE A 34 2.57 -0.54 -4.62
CA ILE A 34 2.55 -0.98 -3.23
C ILE A 34 1.15 -1.51 -2.91
N GLU A 35 0.95 -2.82 -3.00
CA GLU A 35 -0.27 -3.44 -2.52
C GLU A 35 -0.25 -3.41 -0.98
N ALA A 36 -1.25 -2.74 -0.39
CA ALA A 36 -1.43 -2.75 1.05
C ALA A 36 -1.69 -4.20 1.51
N ALA A 37 -0.98 -4.64 2.55
CA ALA A 37 -1.21 -5.96 3.12
C ALA A 37 -2.65 -6.08 3.63
N ALA A 38 -3.27 -7.24 3.39
CA ALA A 38 -4.61 -7.55 3.89
C ALA A 38 -4.70 -7.35 5.40
N SER A 39 -5.70 -6.60 5.83
CA SER A 39 -5.97 -6.28 7.23
C SER A 39 -7.03 -7.21 7.84
N VAL A 40 -6.98 -7.37 9.15
CA VAL A 40 -8.01 -8.10 9.92
C VAL A 40 -8.87 -7.08 10.64
N LEU A 41 -10.17 -7.05 10.31
CA LEU A 41 -11.16 -6.16 10.92
C LEU A 41 -11.93 -6.96 11.97
N ASN A 42 -11.82 -6.55 13.24
CA ASN A 42 -12.44 -7.28 14.34
C ASN A 42 -13.81 -6.69 14.71
N VAL A 43 -14.83 -7.54 14.78
CA VAL A 43 -16.15 -7.19 15.30
C VAL A 43 -16.31 -7.89 16.66
N PRO A 44 -16.68 -7.18 17.75
CA PRO A 44 -17.12 -5.79 17.81
C PRO A 44 -16.00 -4.77 18.12
N SER A 45 -14.74 -5.22 18.27
CA SER A 45 -13.65 -4.40 18.83
C SER A 45 -13.28 -3.18 17.99
N ASP A 46 -13.17 -3.36 16.67
CA ASP A 46 -12.82 -2.28 15.72
C ASP A 46 -14.06 -1.67 15.08
N TYR A 47 -15.08 -2.50 14.83
CA TYR A 47 -16.36 -2.10 14.25
C TYR A 47 -17.51 -2.66 15.09
N PRO A 48 -18.49 -1.85 15.49
CA PRO A 48 -19.62 -2.29 16.32
C PRO A 48 -20.56 -3.29 15.63
N THR A 49 -20.60 -3.30 14.29
CA THR A 49 -21.52 -4.15 13.49
C THR A 49 -20.77 -4.94 12.41
N ILE A 50 -21.36 -6.04 11.96
CA ILE A 50 -20.77 -6.87 10.89
C ILE A 50 -20.80 -6.11 9.56
N GLN A 51 -21.87 -5.36 9.30
CA GLN A 51 -21.99 -4.59 8.05
C GLN A 51 -20.94 -3.48 7.94
N GLU A 52 -20.64 -2.75 9.02
CA GLU A 52 -19.60 -1.72 9.00
C GLU A 52 -18.22 -2.28 8.70
N ALA A 53 -17.87 -3.44 9.30
CA ALA A 53 -16.62 -4.12 8.98
C ALA A 53 -16.57 -4.56 7.51
N ILE A 54 -17.68 -5.06 6.96
CA ILE A 54 -17.76 -5.42 5.54
C ILE A 54 -17.61 -4.19 4.64
N ASP A 55 -18.25 -3.08 4.98
CA ASP A 55 -18.19 -1.85 4.18
C ASP A 55 -16.76 -1.29 4.16
N ALA A 56 -16.07 -1.34 5.31
CA ALA A 56 -14.67 -0.93 5.44
C ALA A 56 -13.65 -1.90 4.79
N ALA A 57 -13.95 -3.20 4.73
CA ALA A 57 -13.01 -4.20 4.26
C ALA A 57 -12.61 -4.02 2.79
N SER A 58 -11.31 -3.99 2.50
CA SER A 58 -10.76 -3.99 1.15
C SER A 58 -10.59 -5.41 0.60
N ARG A 59 -10.24 -5.52 -0.68
CA ARG A 59 -10.01 -6.83 -1.32
C ARG A 59 -8.85 -7.55 -0.61
N GLY A 60 -9.11 -8.74 -0.09
CA GLY A 60 -8.12 -9.54 0.62
C GLY A 60 -8.23 -9.46 2.14
N ASP A 61 -8.95 -8.47 2.67
CA ASP A 61 -9.16 -8.33 4.11
C ASP A 61 -9.99 -9.49 4.68
N THR A 62 -9.81 -9.72 5.98
CA THR A 62 -10.57 -10.71 6.74
C THR A 62 -11.40 -10.01 7.79
N VAL A 63 -12.72 -10.23 7.76
CA VAL A 63 -13.61 -9.80 8.84
C VAL A 63 -13.66 -10.93 9.86
N LYS A 64 -13.16 -10.66 11.08
CA LYS A 64 -13.14 -11.61 12.20
C LYS A 64 -14.26 -11.26 13.17
N VAL A 65 -15.25 -12.14 13.28
CA VAL A 65 -16.41 -11.93 14.14
C VAL A 65 -16.19 -12.63 15.47
N GLY A 66 -16.23 -11.86 16.56
CA GLY A 66 -16.17 -12.39 17.91
C GLY A 66 -17.41 -13.22 18.26
N PRO A 67 -17.33 -14.04 19.31
CA PRO A 67 -18.48 -14.82 19.77
C PRO A 67 -19.61 -13.88 20.24
N GLY A 68 -20.82 -14.08 19.73
CA GLY A 68 -21.98 -13.27 20.07
C GLY A 68 -23.18 -13.56 19.17
N ILE A 69 -24.33 -12.98 19.52
CA ILE A 69 -25.52 -12.99 18.66
C ILE A 69 -25.66 -11.59 18.05
N TYR A 70 -25.67 -11.54 16.72
CA TYR A 70 -25.76 -10.31 15.95
C TYR A 70 -27.06 -10.33 15.14
N TYR A 71 -28.00 -9.43 15.45
CA TYR A 71 -29.27 -9.30 14.74
C TYR A 71 -29.16 -8.25 13.64
N GLU A 72 -28.59 -8.63 12.50
CA GLU A 72 -28.28 -7.73 11.40
C GLU A 72 -28.65 -8.32 10.02
N ASN A 73 -28.96 -7.46 9.06
CA ASN A 73 -29.08 -7.84 7.65
C ASN A 73 -27.75 -7.56 6.94
N VAL A 74 -27.02 -8.63 6.60
CA VAL A 74 -25.68 -8.52 6.02
C VAL A 74 -25.73 -8.59 4.50
N ARG A 75 -25.14 -7.60 3.82
CA ARG A 75 -24.98 -7.55 2.36
C ARG A 75 -23.51 -7.67 1.96
N ILE A 76 -23.19 -8.73 1.23
CA ILE A 76 -21.84 -9.00 0.71
C ILE A 76 -21.82 -8.78 -0.81
N SER A 77 -21.19 -7.68 -1.26
CA SER A 77 -21.07 -7.31 -2.68
C SER A 77 -19.69 -7.58 -3.27
N LYS A 78 -18.71 -7.98 -2.44
CA LYS A 78 -17.31 -8.18 -2.80
C LYS A 78 -16.77 -9.50 -2.25
N ARG A 79 -15.67 -9.99 -2.84
CA ARG A 79 -15.01 -11.22 -2.38
C ARG A 79 -14.32 -10.96 -1.03
N LEU A 80 -14.85 -11.57 0.02
CA LEU A 80 -14.40 -11.43 1.41
C LEU A 80 -14.25 -12.79 2.08
N VAL A 81 -13.40 -12.85 3.10
CA VAL A 81 -13.29 -13.99 4.01
C VAL A 81 -13.89 -13.59 5.35
N LEU A 82 -14.92 -14.31 5.76
CA LEU A 82 -15.59 -14.18 7.06
C LEU A 82 -15.17 -15.35 7.94
N ARG A 83 -14.69 -15.08 9.16
CA ARG A 83 -14.19 -16.08 10.10
C ARG A 83 -14.59 -15.78 11.53
#